data_AF-A0A1S3IM86-F1
#
_entry.id   AF-A0A1S3IM86-F1
#
_cell.length_a   1.000
_cell.length_b   1.000
_cell.length_c   1.000
_cell.angle_alpha   90.00
_cell.angle_beta   90.00
_cell.angle_gamma   90.00
#
_symmetry.space_group_name_H-M   'P 1'
#
loop_
_entity.id
_entity.type
_entity.pdbx_description
1 polymer ?
#
loop_
_entity_poly.entity_id
_entity_poly.type
_entity_poly.pdbx_seq_one_letter_code
_entity_poly.pdbx_strand_id
1 'polypeptide(L)'
;MPKSKQNKLQHLKKAAIERQLRERLELQRQHAEQMRYKAMRQQAEKEEEDEFRRQMLAKFAEDDRIEQMNAQKRRMKQLEHKRAVEQLIEDRRKQFSADREKELEERRLEEQMEAFRKQIIEEERQKLLREHAIRLLGYLPKGVIRDTGDLAMLGSDFQEQYKKRQIDPFDDEAWEAGAGSQSRK
;
A
#
# COMPACT_ATOMS: atom_id res chain seq x y z
N MET A 1 -79.07 56.10 -86.63
CA MET A 1 -78.67 56.19 -85.21
C MET A 1 -78.26 54.86 -84.48
N PRO A 2 -77.81 53.75 -85.13
CA PRO A 2 -77.41 52.53 -84.38
C PRO A 2 -75.88 52.30 -84.18
N LYS A 3 -74.98 52.85 -85.02
CA LYS A 3 -73.53 52.53 -85.00
C LYS A 3 -72.74 53.16 -83.81
N SER A 4 -73.16 54.32 -83.31
CA SER A 4 -72.51 55.01 -82.17
C SER A 4 -72.67 54.27 -80.83
N LYS A 5 -73.85 53.66 -80.61
CA LYS A 5 -74.12 52.84 -79.41
C LYS A 5 -73.30 51.55 -79.40
N GLN A 6 -73.09 50.93 -80.57
CA GLN A 6 -72.25 49.73 -80.71
C GLN A 6 -70.78 50.01 -80.38
N ASN A 7 -70.21 51.11 -80.86
CA ASN A 7 -68.81 51.47 -80.55
C ASN A 7 -68.58 51.73 -79.05
N LYS A 8 -69.51 52.42 -78.38
CA LYS A 8 -69.45 52.61 -76.92
C LYS A 8 -69.50 51.28 -76.16
N LEU A 9 -70.38 50.36 -76.57
CA LEU A 9 -70.47 49.04 -75.95
C LEU A 9 -69.19 48.22 -76.12
N GLN A 10 -68.55 48.31 -77.29
CA GLN A 10 -67.26 47.65 -77.54
C GLN A 10 -66.12 48.24 -76.70
N HIS A 11 -66.06 49.57 -76.54
CA HIS A 11 -65.08 50.21 -75.66
C HIS A 11 -65.28 49.83 -74.19
N LEU A 12 -66.52 49.77 -73.71
CA LEU A 12 -66.83 49.34 -72.34
C LEU A 12 -66.45 47.87 -72.10
N LYS A 13 -66.71 46.99 -73.07
CA LYS A 13 -66.28 45.58 -73.01
C LYS A 13 -64.75 45.45 -72.99
N LYS A 14 -64.04 46.19 -73.85
CA LYS A 14 -62.57 46.22 -73.85
C LYS A 14 -62.01 46.73 -72.52
N ALA A 15 -62.56 47.82 -71.98
CA ALA A 15 -62.15 48.37 -70.69
C ALA A 15 -62.42 47.42 -69.52
N ALA A 16 -63.53 46.67 -69.53
CA ALA A 16 -63.83 45.66 -68.51
C ALA A 16 -62.85 44.48 -68.58
N ILE A 17 -62.56 43.98 -69.79
CA ILE A 17 -61.57 42.91 -69.99
C ILE A 17 -60.17 43.37 -69.57
N GLU A 18 -59.80 44.62 -69.88
CA GLU A 18 -58.52 45.20 -69.49
C GLU A 18 -58.38 45.34 -67.96
N ARG A 19 -59.44 45.73 -67.26
CA ARG A 19 -59.46 45.77 -65.78
C ARG A 19 -59.29 44.38 -65.18
N GLN A 20 -60.04 43.39 -65.66
CA GLN A 20 -59.90 42.00 -65.19
C GLN A 20 -58.50 41.43 -65.46
N LEU A 21 -57.90 41.78 -66.60
CA LEU A 21 -56.54 41.37 -66.93
C LEU A 21 -55.51 42.03 -65.99
N ARG A 22 -55.66 43.33 -65.68
CA ARG A 22 -54.80 44.04 -64.73
C ARG A 22 -54.92 43.46 -63.32
N GLU A 23 -56.12 43.24 -62.82
CA GLU A 23 -56.38 42.63 -61.51
C GLU A 23 -55.73 41.23 -61.42
N ARG A 24 -55.87 40.40 -62.47
CA ARG A 24 -55.24 39.08 -62.52
C ARG A 24 -53.70 39.17 -62.52
N LEU A 25 -53.12 40.11 -63.27
CA LEU A 25 -51.67 40.31 -63.31
C LEU A 25 -51.13 40.82 -61.96
N GLU A 26 -51.85 41.72 -61.29
CA GLU A 26 -51.50 42.21 -59.95
C GLU A 26 -51.54 41.07 -58.93
N LEU A 27 -52.60 40.24 -58.93
CA LEU A 27 -52.68 39.06 -58.06
C LEU A 27 -51.54 38.07 -58.31
N GLN A 28 -51.18 37.82 -59.57
CA GLN A 28 -50.05 36.95 -59.92
C GLN A 28 -48.71 37.51 -59.44
N ARG A 29 -48.50 38.83 -59.55
CA ARG A 29 -47.29 39.51 -59.04
C ARG A 29 -47.20 39.42 -57.53
N GLN A 30 -48.28 39.74 -56.82
CA GLN A 30 -48.34 39.67 -55.35
C GLN A 30 -48.10 38.23 -54.85
N HIS A 31 -48.68 37.23 -55.51
CA HIS A 31 -48.43 35.83 -55.19
C HIS A 31 -46.96 35.46 -55.41
N ALA A 32 -46.35 35.88 -56.51
CA ALA A 32 -44.93 35.62 -56.78
C ALA A 32 -44.01 36.29 -55.75
N GLU A 33 -44.31 37.54 -55.35
CA GLU A 33 -43.58 38.25 -54.30
C GLU A 33 -43.72 37.56 -52.94
N GLN A 34 -44.93 37.15 -52.56
CA GLN A 34 -45.17 36.40 -51.33
C GLN A 34 -44.38 35.08 -51.29
N MET A 35 -44.36 34.34 -52.41
CA MET A 35 -43.61 33.09 -52.50
C MET A 35 -42.10 33.32 -52.43
N ARG A 36 -41.59 34.39 -53.05
CA ARG A 36 -40.18 34.78 -52.93
C ARG A 36 -39.82 35.15 -51.49
N TYR A 37 -40.65 35.94 -50.82
CA TYR A 37 -40.43 36.30 -49.42
C TYR A 37 -40.42 35.06 -48.50
N LYS A 38 -41.37 34.14 -48.68
CA LYS A 38 -41.40 32.86 -47.95
C LYS A 38 -40.14 32.04 -48.21
N ALA A 39 -39.68 31.96 -49.46
CA ALA A 39 -38.47 31.21 -49.82
C ALA A 39 -37.21 31.84 -49.19
N MET A 40 -37.07 33.17 -49.25
CA MET A 40 -35.95 33.88 -48.61
C MET A 40 -35.93 33.66 -47.10
N ARG A 41 -37.10 33.73 -46.45
CA ARG A 41 -37.21 33.47 -45.01
C ARG A 41 -36.83 32.04 -44.66
N GLN A 42 -37.30 31.05 -45.42
CA GLN A 42 -36.93 29.65 -45.21
C GLN A 42 -35.44 29.39 -45.44
N GLN A 43 -34.81 30.09 -46.39
CA GLN A 43 -33.36 29.99 -46.58
C GLN A 43 -32.60 30.58 -45.40
N ALA A 44 -32.99 31.77 -44.92
CA ALA A 44 -32.38 32.38 -43.74
C ALA A 44 -32.53 31.50 -42.49
N GLU A 45 -33.73 30.95 -42.24
CA GLU A 45 -33.97 30.03 -41.10
C GLU A 45 -33.09 28.77 -41.21
N LYS A 46 -32.90 28.21 -42.42
CA LYS A 46 -32.00 27.06 -42.62
C LYS A 46 -30.53 27.40 -42.40
N GLU A 47 -30.09 28.56 -42.86
CA GLU A 47 -28.72 29.02 -42.67
C GLU A 47 -28.42 29.22 -41.17
N GLU A 48 -29.34 29.85 -40.44
CA GLU A 48 -29.25 29.99 -38.97
C GLU A 48 -29.23 28.63 -38.26
N GLU A 49 -30.10 27.70 -38.64
CA GLU A 49 -30.12 26.34 -38.09
C GLU A 49 -28.82 25.58 -38.36
N ASP A 50 -28.27 25.70 -39.57
CA ASP A 50 -27.02 25.04 -39.96
C ASP A 50 -25.81 25.65 -39.25
N GLU A 51 -25.76 26.97 -39.08
CA GLU A 51 -24.75 27.64 -38.27
C GLU A 51 -24.83 27.22 -36.81
N PHE A 52 -26.04 27.20 -36.23
CA PHE A 52 -26.25 26.73 -34.87
C PHE A 52 -25.81 25.26 -34.71
N ARG A 53 -26.19 24.39 -35.65
CA ARG A 53 -25.78 22.98 -35.65
C ARG A 53 -24.26 22.85 -35.71
N ARG A 54 -23.57 23.63 -36.55
CA ARG A 54 -22.10 23.63 -36.64
C ARG A 54 -21.45 24.07 -35.33
N GLN A 55 -21.94 25.14 -34.72
CA GLN A 55 -21.42 25.64 -33.44
C GLN A 55 -21.62 24.61 -32.32
N MET A 56 -22.79 23.97 -32.26
CA MET A 56 -23.08 22.93 -31.27
C MET A 56 -22.18 21.70 -31.44
N LEU A 57 -21.98 21.23 -32.68
CA LEU A 57 -21.08 20.11 -32.95
C LEU A 57 -19.63 20.44 -32.58
N ALA A 58 -19.16 21.66 -32.88
CA ALA A 58 -17.83 22.11 -32.50
C ALA A 58 -17.66 22.13 -30.97
N LYS A 59 -18.65 22.67 -30.25
CA LYS A 59 -18.64 22.70 -28.79
C LYS A 59 -18.58 21.29 -28.18
N PHE A 60 -19.40 20.36 -28.67
CA PHE A 60 -19.36 18.98 -28.18
C PHE A 60 -18.02 18.30 -28.45
N ALA A 61 -17.42 18.52 -29.62
CA ALA A 61 -16.10 17.98 -29.92
C ALA A 61 -15.00 18.54 -29.00
N GLU A 62 -15.10 19.82 -28.62
CA GLU A 62 -14.20 20.44 -27.63
C GLU A 62 -14.38 19.85 -26.23
N ASP A 63 -15.63 19.74 -25.78
CA ASP A 63 -15.98 19.19 -24.47
C ASP A 63 -15.52 17.71 -24.35
N ASP A 64 -15.78 16.89 -25.37
CA ASP A 64 -15.35 15.49 -25.43
C ASP A 64 -13.82 15.37 -25.34
N ARG A 65 -13.08 16.24 -26.04
CA ARG A 65 -11.61 16.26 -25.98
C ARG A 65 -11.12 16.61 -24.57
N ILE A 66 -11.74 17.58 -23.92
CA ILE A 66 -11.42 17.99 -22.55
C ILE A 66 -11.72 16.85 -21.57
N GLU A 67 -12.86 16.17 -21.73
CA GLU A 67 -13.24 15.04 -20.89
C GLU A 67 -12.24 13.89 -21.01
N GLN A 68 -11.84 13.52 -22.23
CA GLN A 68 -10.83 12.48 -22.47
C GLN A 68 -9.49 12.80 -21.79
N MET A 69 -9.01 14.04 -21.92
CA MET A 69 -7.77 14.48 -21.26
C MET A 69 -7.90 14.45 -19.74
N ASN A 70 -9.03 14.88 -19.19
CA ASN A 70 -9.29 14.86 -17.76
C ASN A 70 -9.36 13.42 -17.21
N ALA A 71 -10.00 12.51 -17.93
CA ALA A 71 -10.06 11.10 -17.57
C ALA A 71 -8.65 10.46 -17.54
N GLN A 72 -7.83 10.73 -18.57
CA GLN A 72 -6.44 10.27 -18.62
C GLN A 72 -5.64 10.84 -17.44
N LYS A 73 -5.75 12.15 -17.16
CA LYS A 73 -5.03 12.80 -16.05
C LYS A 73 -5.43 12.21 -14.69
N ARG A 74 -6.72 11.94 -14.48
CA ARG A 74 -7.20 11.27 -13.25
C ARG A 74 -6.60 9.87 -13.11
N ARG A 75 -6.60 9.08 -14.20
CA ARG A 75 -6.02 7.73 -14.22
C ARG A 75 -4.52 7.75 -13.89
N MET A 76 -3.78 8.69 -14.49
CA MET A 76 -2.34 8.84 -14.22
C MET A 76 -2.06 9.20 -12.76
N LYS A 77 -2.78 10.18 -12.21
CA LYS A 77 -2.64 10.54 -10.78
C LYS A 77 -2.93 9.38 -9.84
N GLN A 78 -3.98 8.61 -10.12
CA GLN A 78 -4.30 7.42 -9.32
C GLN A 78 -3.19 6.37 -9.40
N LEU A 79 -2.62 6.14 -10.59
CA LEU A 79 -1.51 5.22 -10.78
C LEU A 79 -0.26 5.69 -10.01
N GLU A 80 0.06 6.98 -10.07
CA GLU A 80 1.17 7.59 -9.33
C GLU A 80 0.99 7.43 -7.82
N HIS A 81 -0.21 7.72 -7.30
CA HIS A 81 -0.51 7.52 -5.88
C HIS A 81 -0.41 6.06 -5.46
N LYS A 82 -0.91 5.12 -6.27
CA LYS A 82 -0.77 3.68 -6.01
C LYS A 82 0.70 3.26 -5.96
N ARG A 83 1.51 3.67 -6.95
CA ARG A 83 2.95 3.39 -6.97
C ARG A 83 3.68 3.98 -5.77
N ALA A 84 3.35 5.20 -5.38
CA ALA A 84 3.97 5.84 -4.21
C ALA A 84 3.64 5.07 -2.91
N VAL A 85 2.40 4.61 -2.75
CA VAL A 85 1.99 3.79 -1.60
C VAL A 85 2.68 2.43 -1.62
N GLU A 86 2.78 1.78 -2.77
CA GLU A 86 3.50 0.50 -2.93
C GLU A 86 4.98 0.65 -2.55
N GLN A 87 5.66 1.71 -3.00
CA GLN A 87 7.04 2.01 -2.63
C GLN A 87 7.20 2.20 -1.11
N LEU A 88 6.30 2.95 -0.46
CA LEU A 88 6.34 3.12 1.00
C LEU A 88 6.16 1.80 1.76
N ILE A 89 5.33 0.89 1.25
CA ILE A 89 5.14 -0.44 1.84
C ILE A 89 6.40 -1.29 1.64
N GLU A 90 7.01 -1.27 0.45
CA GLU A 90 8.25 -1.98 0.17
C GLU A 90 9.41 -1.48 1.02
N ASP A 91 9.57 -0.16 1.16
CA ASP A 91 10.61 0.44 1.98
C ASP A 91 10.44 0.09 3.46
N ARG A 92 9.20 0.12 3.96
CA ARG A 92 8.90 -0.34 5.33
C ARG A 92 9.24 -1.82 5.52
N ARG A 93 8.96 -2.67 4.54
CA ARG A 93 9.31 -4.10 4.60
C ARG A 93 10.82 -4.30 4.61
N LYS A 94 11.57 -3.56 3.78
CA LYS A 94 13.04 -3.60 3.72
C LYS A 94 13.67 -3.13 5.03
N GLN A 95 13.15 -2.05 5.62
CA GLN A 95 13.58 -1.57 6.93
C GLN A 95 13.37 -2.64 8.00
N PHE A 96 12.15 -3.21 8.07
CA PHE A 96 11.86 -4.25 9.03
C PHE A 96 12.73 -5.50 8.87
N SER A 97 13.00 -5.94 7.63
CA SER A 97 13.92 -7.06 7.41
C SER A 97 15.35 -6.74 7.82
N ALA A 98 15.84 -5.54 7.48
CA ALA A 98 17.19 -5.10 7.84
C ALA A 98 17.37 -4.97 9.35
N ASP A 99 16.38 -4.40 10.06
CA ASP A 99 16.42 -4.28 11.52
C ASP A 99 16.40 -5.64 12.19
N ARG A 100 15.60 -6.58 11.67
CA ARG A 100 15.57 -7.96 12.17
C ARG A 100 16.89 -8.70 11.94
N GLU A 101 17.51 -8.51 10.78
CA GLU A 101 18.82 -9.09 10.48
C GLU A 101 19.90 -8.54 11.44
N LYS A 102 19.92 -7.22 11.66
CA LYS A 102 20.81 -6.60 12.64
C LYS A 102 20.60 -7.12 14.06
N GLU A 103 19.36 -7.22 14.53
CA GLU A 103 19.07 -7.76 15.87
C GLU A 103 19.58 -9.19 16.02
N LEU A 104 19.43 -10.03 14.99
CA LEU A 104 19.95 -11.40 14.99
C LEU A 104 21.48 -11.45 14.99
N GLU A 105 22.14 -10.55 14.26
CA GLU A 105 23.59 -10.43 14.25
C GLU A 105 24.13 -9.96 15.61
N GLU A 106 23.51 -8.94 16.21
CA GLU A 106 23.85 -8.44 17.54
C GLU A 106 23.72 -9.53 18.59
N ARG A 107 22.60 -10.27 18.62
CA ARG A 107 22.43 -11.41 19.54
C ARG A 107 23.50 -12.48 19.35
N ARG A 108 23.86 -12.80 18.09
CA ARG A 108 24.93 -13.78 17.83
C ARG A 108 26.29 -13.31 18.34
N LEU A 109 26.59 -12.02 18.19
CA LEU A 109 27.84 -11.45 18.71
C LEU A 109 27.84 -11.45 20.24
N GLU A 110 26.74 -11.11 20.88
CA GLU A 110 26.58 -11.19 22.34
C GLU A 110 26.78 -12.63 22.84
N GLU A 111 26.13 -13.62 22.22
CA GLU A 111 26.31 -15.04 22.55
C GLU A 111 27.77 -15.48 22.42
N GLN A 112 28.47 -15.05 21.37
CA GLN A 112 29.90 -15.34 21.18
C GLN A 112 30.77 -14.68 22.25
N MET A 113 30.52 -13.42 22.60
CA MET A 113 31.25 -12.73 23.66
C MET A 113 30.99 -13.36 25.03
N GLU A 114 29.76 -13.76 25.33
CA GLU A 114 29.44 -14.48 26.56
C GLU A 114 30.12 -15.85 26.62
N ALA A 115 30.13 -16.59 25.51
CA ALA A 115 30.82 -17.87 25.42
C ALA A 115 32.33 -17.70 25.67
N PHE A 116 32.95 -16.70 25.04
CA PHE A 116 34.35 -16.38 25.25
C PHE A 116 34.65 -15.96 26.70
N ARG A 117 33.78 -15.15 27.30
CA ARG A 117 33.89 -14.77 28.72
C ARG A 117 33.79 -15.98 29.64
N LYS A 118 32.87 -16.91 29.38
CA LYS A 118 32.73 -18.16 30.14
C LYS A 118 33.97 -19.04 30.01
N GLN A 119 34.58 -19.10 28.82
CA GLN A 119 35.84 -19.82 28.61
C GLN A 119 36.98 -19.24 29.46
N ILE A 120 37.18 -17.91 29.44
CA ILE A 120 38.21 -17.25 30.25
C ILE A 120 37.99 -17.52 31.75
N ILE A 121 36.74 -17.40 32.22
CA ILE A 121 36.42 -17.65 33.65
C ILE A 121 36.73 -19.10 34.02
N GLU A 122 36.43 -20.06 33.15
CA GLU A 122 36.70 -21.47 33.41
C GLU A 122 38.21 -21.78 33.41
N GLU A 123 38.97 -21.18 32.50
CA GLU A 123 40.44 -21.28 32.48
C GLU A 123 41.07 -20.72 33.76
N GLU A 124 40.66 -19.53 34.20
CA GLU A 124 41.12 -18.92 35.45
C GLU A 124 40.65 -19.73 36.67
N ARG A 125 39.44 -20.29 36.65
CA ARG A 125 38.97 -21.20 37.72
C ARG A 125 39.89 -22.40 37.84
N GLN A 126 40.21 -23.06 36.73
CA GLN A 126 41.11 -24.22 36.72
C GLN A 126 42.52 -23.86 37.18
N LYS A 127 43.02 -22.68 36.82
CA LYS A 127 44.31 -22.18 37.29
C LYS A 127 44.31 -21.97 38.81
N LEU A 128 43.32 -21.28 39.35
CA LEU A 128 43.15 -21.07 40.79
C LEU A 128 43.03 -22.39 41.56
N LEU A 129 42.29 -23.35 41.02
CA LEU A 129 42.16 -24.69 41.61
C LEU A 129 43.50 -25.41 41.65
N ARG A 130 44.30 -25.39 40.58
CA ARG A 130 45.64 -26.01 40.58
C ARG A 130 46.57 -25.38 41.61
N GLU A 131 46.56 -24.06 41.73
CA GLU A 131 47.48 -23.34 42.62
C GLU A 131 47.13 -23.50 44.10
N HIS A 132 45.83 -23.49 44.44
CA HIS A 132 45.38 -23.38 45.83
C HIS A 132 44.75 -24.64 46.40
N ALA A 133 44.25 -25.58 45.57
CA ALA A 133 43.52 -26.74 46.08
C ALA A 133 44.40 -27.57 47.00
N ILE A 134 45.64 -27.91 46.60
CA ILE A 134 46.55 -28.77 47.38
C ILE A 134 46.75 -28.25 48.82
N ARG A 135 46.80 -26.94 49.03
CA ARG A 135 46.96 -26.33 50.36
C ARG A 135 45.67 -26.33 51.19
N LEU A 136 44.52 -26.47 50.52
CA LEU A 136 43.17 -26.44 51.10
C LEU A 136 42.50 -27.82 51.14
N LEU A 137 43.28 -28.90 50.98
CA LEU A 137 42.79 -30.27 51.05
C LEU A 137 42.04 -30.51 52.38
N GLY A 138 40.76 -30.88 52.30
CA GLY A 138 39.89 -31.10 53.47
C GLY A 138 39.07 -29.88 53.93
N TYR A 139 39.41 -28.66 53.52
CA TYR A 139 38.70 -27.42 53.90
C TYR A 139 37.99 -26.74 52.72
N LEU A 140 37.91 -27.40 51.57
CA LEU A 140 37.28 -26.84 50.38
C LEU A 140 35.74 -26.83 50.52
N PRO A 141 35.06 -25.70 50.29
CA PRO A 141 33.60 -25.63 50.37
C PRO A 141 32.91 -26.48 49.30
N LYS A 142 31.70 -26.93 49.61
CA LYS A 142 30.87 -27.73 48.70
C LYS A 142 30.53 -26.90 47.44
N GLY A 143 30.68 -27.49 46.26
CA GLY A 143 30.38 -26.86 44.96
C GLY A 143 31.58 -26.25 44.22
N VAL A 144 32.78 -26.28 44.81
CA VAL A 144 34.01 -25.82 44.15
C VAL A 144 34.50 -26.81 43.09
N ILE A 145 34.43 -28.10 43.40
CA ILE A 145 34.68 -29.20 42.46
C ILE A 145 33.34 -29.54 41.80
N ARG A 146 33.23 -29.39 40.47
CA ARG A 146 31.97 -29.57 39.74
C ARG A 146 31.87 -30.96 39.15
N ASP A 147 32.87 -31.35 38.37
CA ASP A 147 32.84 -32.59 37.58
C ASP A 147 33.97 -33.54 37.98
N THR A 148 33.85 -34.80 37.54
CA THR A 148 34.92 -35.81 37.69
C THR A 148 36.21 -35.40 36.97
N GLY A 149 36.12 -34.53 35.95
CA GLY A 149 37.28 -33.92 35.28
C GLY A 149 38.12 -33.03 36.20
N ASP A 150 37.48 -32.26 37.07
CA ASP A 150 38.18 -31.41 38.05
C ASP A 150 38.97 -32.27 39.05
N LEU A 151 38.37 -33.38 39.51
CA LEU A 151 39.01 -34.37 40.39
C LEU A 151 40.20 -35.06 39.74
N ALA A 152 40.13 -35.33 38.43
CA ALA A 152 41.25 -35.90 37.69
C ALA A 152 42.43 -34.92 37.57
N MET A 153 42.17 -33.62 37.45
CA MET A 153 43.21 -32.60 37.30
C MET A 153 44.00 -32.33 38.60
N LEU A 154 43.40 -32.54 39.78
CA LEU A 154 44.00 -32.22 41.08
C LEU A 154 44.87 -33.33 41.68
N GLY A 155 44.88 -34.53 41.09
CA GLY A 155 45.71 -35.66 41.52
C GLY A 155 44.98 -36.72 42.36
N SER A 156 45.66 -37.85 42.63
CA SER A 156 45.13 -39.02 43.35
C SER A 156 44.63 -38.70 44.76
N ASP A 157 45.32 -37.81 45.47
CA ASP A 157 45.05 -37.50 46.87
C ASP A 157 43.67 -36.83 47.04
N PHE A 158 43.25 -36.02 46.05
CA PHE A 158 41.91 -35.43 45.99
C PHE A 158 40.84 -36.48 45.67
N GLN A 159 41.16 -37.43 44.79
CA GLN A 159 40.23 -38.50 44.44
C GLN A 159 39.94 -39.42 45.61
N GLU A 160 40.91 -39.65 46.51
CA GLU A 160 40.72 -40.46 47.71
C GLU A 160 39.89 -39.73 48.78
N GLN A 161 40.17 -38.45 49.03
CA GLN A 161 39.46 -37.66 50.04
C GLN A 161 38.03 -37.30 49.65
N TYR A 162 37.81 -37.03 48.36
CA TYR A 162 36.50 -36.61 47.84
C TYR A 162 35.79 -37.69 47.02
N LYS A 163 36.35 -38.92 46.94
CA LYS A 163 35.54 -40.10 46.61
C LYS A 163 34.40 -40.13 47.60
N LYS A 164 33.17 -40.09 47.12
CA LYS A 164 31.98 -40.28 47.94
C LYS A 164 32.24 -41.50 48.84
N ARG A 165 32.39 -41.30 50.16
CA ARG A 165 31.95 -42.34 51.08
C ARG A 165 30.47 -42.50 50.76
N GLN A 166 30.11 -43.57 50.07
CA GLN A 166 28.72 -44.03 50.13
C GLN A 166 28.50 -44.40 51.59
N ILE A 167 28.01 -43.43 52.37
CA ILE A 167 27.31 -43.76 53.60
C ILE A 167 25.92 -44.09 53.08
N ASP A 168 25.64 -45.39 52.99
CA ASP A 168 24.27 -45.84 52.80
C ASP A 168 23.48 -45.36 54.01
N PRO A 169 22.46 -44.50 53.85
CA PRO A 169 21.68 -44.02 54.99
C PRO A 169 20.91 -45.13 55.74
N PHE A 170 20.98 -46.38 55.25
CA PHE A 170 20.32 -47.56 55.77
C PHE A 170 21.28 -48.61 56.38
N ASP A 171 22.57 -48.31 56.57
CA ASP A 171 23.47 -49.21 57.33
C ASP A 171 23.21 -49.09 58.85
N ASP A 172 22.48 -50.07 59.40
CA ASP A 172 21.99 -50.13 60.80
C ASP A 172 23.09 -50.21 61.89
N GLU A 173 24.36 -50.44 61.53
CA GLU A 173 25.45 -50.62 62.51
C GLU A 173 26.04 -49.32 63.10
N ALA A 174 25.80 -48.16 62.47
CA ALA A 174 26.41 -46.90 62.92
C ALA A 174 25.63 -46.19 64.05
N TRP A 175 24.37 -46.57 64.30
CA TRP A 175 23.49 -45.89 65.26
C TRP A 175 23.62 -46.37 66.72
N GLU A 176 24.19 -47.54 66.98
CA GLU A 176 24.36 -48.04 68.36
C GLU A 176 25.63 -47.53 69.07
N ALA A 177 26.65 -47.06 68.34
CA ALA A 177 27.95 -46.72 68.95
C ALA A 177 27.98 -45.35 69.66
N GLY A 178 26.96 -44.48 69.48
CA GLY A 178 26.96 -43.10 69.98
C GLY A 178 26.15 -42.85 71.27
N ALA A 179 25.32 -43.80 71.70
CA ALA A 179 24.30 -43.56 72.74
C ALA A 179 24.64 -44.19 74.11
N GLY A 180 25.93 -44.36 74.42
CA GLY A 180 26.37 -45.23 75.51
C GLY A 180 27.40 -44.69 76.49
N SER A 181 27.49 -43.40 76.79
CA SER A 181 28.20 -42.95 78.00
C SER A 181 27.90 -41.50 78.38
N GLN A 182 27.06 -41.28 79.38
CA GLN A 182 27.44 -40.61 80.63
C GLN A 182 26.26 -40.62 81.62
N SER A 183 26.39 -41.49 82.62
CA SER A 183 25.55 -41.54 83.81
C SER A 183 26.39 -41.07 85.00
N ARG A 184 25.80 -40.14 85.77
CA ARG A 184 25.97 -39.90 87.22
C ARG A 184 27.21 -39.19 87.79
N LYS A 185 26.83 -38.16 88.56
CA LYS A 185 27.44 -37.45 89.69
C LYS A 185 28.31 -36.25 89.36
#